data_AF-A0A847TR18-F1
#
_entry.id   AF-A0A847TR18-F1
#
_cell.length_a   1.000
_cell.length_b   1.000
_cell.length_c   1.000
_cell.angle_alpha   90.00
_cell.angle_beta   90.00
_cell.angle_gamma   90.00
#
_symmetry.space_group_name_H-M   'P 1'
#
loop_
_entity.id
_entity.type
_entity.pdbx_description
1 polymer ?
#
loop_
_entity_poly.entity_id
_entity_poly.type
_entity_poly.pdbx_seq_one_letter_code
_entity_poly.pdbx_strand_id
1 'polypeptide(L)'
;MGPEWDGYNSVDEETQKALALWAADCAEHVLHYFEEEHPDDSRPQKAIEAARGWTRGEVMVGEAIDISRKTHAAAREAANIAACEAARAAGHAVATAHVDAHARGAAIYAIKARMEANPNDSDAADAELAWQVERLPEQLQSIVVISES
;
A
#
# COMPACT_ATOMS: atom_id res chain seq x y z
N MET A 1 -23.28 -9.10 30.71
CA MET A 1 -23.40 -8.38 29.44
C MET A 1 -22.20 -7.47 29.35
N GLY A 2 -21.18 -7.89 28.59
CA GLY A 2 -20.05 -7.01 28.27
C GLY A 2 -20.50 -5.93 27.28
N PRO A 3 -19.75 -4.82 27.16
CA PRO A 3 -20.11 -3.75 26.26
C PRO A 3 -20.15 -4.26 24.81
N GLU A 4 -21.21 -3.92 24.09
CA GLU A 4 -21.29 -3.97 22.63
C GLU A 4 -20.20 -3.06 22.05
N TRP A 5 -19.36 -3.63 21.20
CA TRP A 5 -18.38 -2.88 20.44
C TRP A 5 -19.08 -2.26 19.24
N ASP A 6 -19.58 -1.04 19.40
CA ASP A 6 -20.14 -0.25 18.31
C ASP A 6 -19.05 0.09 17.28
N GLY A 7 -19.26 -0.45 16.07
CA GLY A 7 -18.76 -0.06 14.77
C GLY A 7 -17.60 0.94 14.70
N TYR A 8 -16.38 0.42 14.55
CA TYR A 8 -15.44 1.06 13.63
C TYR A 8 -16.05 0.86 12.24
N ASN A 9 -16.48 1.94 11.57
CA ASN A 9 -17.10 1.85 10.24
C ASN A 9 -16.07 1.31 9.25
N SER A 10 -15.93 -0.02 9.16
CA SER A 10 -15.34 -0.67 8.01
C SER A 10 -16.11 -0.18 6.79
N VAL A 11 -15.41 0.37 5.81
CA VAL A 11 -16.01 0.67 4.52
C VAL A 11 -16.66 -0.59 3.95
N ASP A 12 -17.65 -0.44 3.08
CA ASP A 12 -18.24 -1.60 2.42
C ASP A 12 -17.19 -2.33 1.54
N GLU A 13 -17.47 -3.58 1.19
CA GLU A 13 -16.53 -4.43 0.46
C GLU A 13 -16.08 -3.83 -0.88
N GLU A 14 -16.98 -3.13 -1.59
CA GLU A 14 -16.66 -2.51 -2.88
C GLU A 14 -15.67 -1.36 -2.68
N THR A 15 -15.92 -0.51 -1.68
CA THR A 15 -15.01 0.56 -1.27
C THR A 15 -13.65 0.01 -0.81
N GLN A 16 -13.62 -1.08 -0.04
CA GLN A 16 -12.37 -1.71 0.40
C GLN A 16 -11.58 -2.28 -0.79
N LYS A 17 -12.27 -2.88 -1.77
CA LYS A 17 -11.64 -3.35 -3.01
C LYS A 17 -11.08 -2.21 -3.84
N ALA A 18 -11.81 -1.09 -3.96
CA ALA A 18 -11.31 0.09 -4.64
C ALA A 18 -10.06 0.66 -3.94
N LEU A 19 -10.03 0.69 -2.60
CA LEU A 19 -8.87 1.10 -1.82
C LEU A 19 -7.68 0.15 -2.03
N ALA A 20 -7.92 -1.16 -2.10
CA ALA A 20 -6.87 -2.15 -2.34
C ALA A 20 -6.26 -2.01 -3.75
N LEU A 21 -7.06 -1.70 -4.77
CA LEU A 21 -6.57 -1.42 -6.12
C LEU A 21 -5.72 -0.16 -6.16
N TRP A 22 -6.21 0.94 -5.60
CA TRP A 22 -5.46 2.19 -5.54
C TRP A 22 -4.14 2.02 -4.76
N ALA A 23 -4.17 1.32 -3.61
CA ALA A 23 -2.97 1.02 -2.84
C ALA A 23 -1.96 0.17 -3.63
N ALA A 24 -2.44 -0.79 -4.43
CA ALA A 24 -1.61 -1.58 -5.31
C ALA A 24 -0.96 -0.73 -6.41
N ASP A 25 -1.69 0.22 -6.99
CA ASP A 25 -1.14 1.14 -7.99
C ASP A 25 -0.08 2.07 -7.40
N CYS A 26 -0.31 2.62 -6.20
CA CYS A 26 0.69 3.40 -5.46
C CYS A 26 1.97 2.59 -5.19
N ALA A 27 1.83 1.33 -4.75
CA ALA A 27 2.96 0.47 -4.49
C ALA A 27 3.70 0.05 -5.77
N GLU A 28 2.98 -0.21 -6.87
CA GLU A 28 3.58 -0.56 -8.16
C GLU A 28 4.39 0.59 -8.76
N HIS A 29 3.93 1.83 -8.60
CA HIS A 29 4.63 3.01 -9.12
C HIS A 29 6.07 3.13 -8.60
N VAL A 30 6.28 2.76 -7.33
CA VAL A 30 7.57 2.84 -6.65
C VAL A 30 8.31 1.50 -6.55
N LEU A 31 7.73 0.42 -7.08
CA LEU A 31 8.27 -0.95 -6.97
C LEU A 31 9.70 -1.05 -7.52
N HIS A 32 9.99 -0.32 -8.60
CA HIS A 32 11.29 -0.30 -9.25
C HIS A 32 12.45 0.05 -8.29
N TYR A 33 12.24 0.91 -7.28
CA TYR A 33 13.26 1.21 -6.27
C TYR A 33 13.67 -0.01 -5.45
N PHE A 34 12.78 -0.98 -5.28
CA PHE A 34 13.12 -2.26 -4.65
C PHE A 34 13.76 -3.22 -5.64
N GLU A 35 13.21 -3.34 -6.86
CA GLU A 35 13.68 -4.30 -7.88
C GLU A 35 15.09 -3.99 -8.37
N GLU A 36 15.50 -2.72 -8.41
CA GLU A 36 16.86 -2.31 -8.76
C GLU A 36 17.91 -2.84 -7.77
N GLU A 37 17.58 -2.91 -6.47
CA GLU A 37 18.47 -3.39 -5.41
C GLU A 37 18.33 -4.92 -5.17
N HIS A 38 17.14 -5.46 -5.39
CA HIS A 38 16.79 -6.85 -5.13
C HIS A 38 16.06 -7.51 -6.32
N PRO A 39 16.72 -7.65 -7.49
CA PRO A 39 16.06 -8.12 -8.72
C PRO A 39 15.53 -9.55 -8.65
N ASP A 40 16.09 -10.39 -7.77
CA ASP A 40 15.67 -11.78 -7.60
C ASP A 40 14.58 -11.95 -6.52
N ASP A 41 14.21 -10.88 -5.80
CA ASP A 41 13.23 -10.92 -4.73
C ASP A 41 11.84 -10.42 -5.18
N SER A 42 11.03 -11.37 -5.61
CA SER A 42 9.64 -11.12 -6.04
C SER A 42 8.63 -10.85 -4.91
N ARG A 43 9.04 -10.78 -3.62
CA ARG A 43 8.08 -10.63 -2.51
C ARG A 43 7.20 -9.36 -2.61
N PRO A 44 7.73 -8.16 -2.95
CA PRO A 44 6.89 -6.97 -3.14
C PRO A 44 5.97 -7.05 -4.36
N GLN A 45 6.47 -7.52 -5.51
CA GLN A 45 5.66 -7.74 -6.72
C GLN A 45 4.48 -8.67 -6.44
N LYS A 46 4.73 -9.81 -5.78
CA LYS A 46 3.68 -10.77 -5.38
C LYS A 46 2.65 -10.18 -4.43
N ALA A 47 3.04 -9.23 -3.58
CA ALA A 47 2.09 -8.54 -2.71
C ALA A 47 1.13 -7.66 -3.51
N ILE A 48 1.64 -6.90 -4.47
CA ILE A 48 0.83 -6.08 -5.37
C ILE A 48 -0.14 -6.96 -6.18
N GLU A 49 0.35 -8.05 -6.75
CA GLU A 49 -0.47 -9.04 -7.47
C GLU A 49 -1.55 -9.64 -6.57
N ALA A 50 -1.20 -10.00 -5.33
CA ALA A 50 -2.13 -10.58 -4.37
C ALA A 50 -3.19 -9.58 -3.88
N ALA A 51 -2.83 -8.30 -3.73
CA ALA A 51 -3.80 -7.24 -3.44
C ALA A 51 -4.87 -7.18 -4.55
N ARG A 52 -4.44 -7.20 -5.81
CA ARG A 52 -5.33 -7.26 -6.98
C ARG A 52 -6.08 -8.60 -7.07
N GLY A 53 -5.46 -9.71 -6.68
CA GLY A 53 -6.09 -11.04 -6.65
C GLY A 53 -7.21 -11.13 -5.61
N TRP A 54 -7.04 -10.50 -4.44
CA TRP A 54 -8.07 -10.44 -3.41
C TRP A 54 -9.32 -9.71 -3.91
N THR A 55 -9.18 -8.61 -4.66
CA THR A 55 -10.35 -7.89 -5.20
C THR A 55 -11.15 -8.72 -6.21
N ARG A 56 -10.51 -9.68 -6.88
CA ARG A 56 -11.13 -10.67 -7.77
C ARG A 56 -11.63 -11.93 -7.05
N GLY A 57 -11.39 -12.07 -5.75
CA GLY A 57 -11.76 -13.26 -4.96
C GLY A 57 -10.82 -14.46 -5.17
N GLU A 58 -9.63 -14.25 -5.72
CA GLU A 58 -8.62 -15.30 -5.99
C GLU A 58 -7.69 -15.54 -4.79
N VAL A 59 -7.55 -14.52 -3.93
CA VAL A 59 -6.71 -14.57 -2.73
C VAL A 59 -7.60 -14.40 -1.52
N MET A 60 -7.42 -15.26 -0.51
CA MET A 60 -8.16 -15.15 0.75
C MET A 60 -7.48 -14.15 1.70
N VAL A 61 -8.24 -13.51 2.59
CA VAL A 61 -7.69 -12.53 3.57
C VAL A 61 -6.52 -13.11 4.38
N GLY A 62 -6.60 -14.38 4.80
CA GLY A 62 -5.51 -15.04 5.53
C GLY A 62 -4.21 -15.17 4.71
N GLU A 63 -4.33 -15.46 3.42
CA GLU A 63 -3.19 -15.52 2.50
C GLU A 63 -2.59 -14.13 2.27
N ALA A 64 -3.44 -13.11 2.10
CA ALA A 64 -3.01 -11.73 1.98
C ALA A 64 -2.21 -11.25 3.21
N ILE A 65 -2.63 -11.63 4.43
CA ILE A 65 -1.89 -11.34 5.66
C ILE A 65 -0.51 -12.02 5.66
N ASP A 66 -0.42 -13.28 5.25
CA ASP A 66 0.85 -14.00 5.22
C ASP A 66 1.80 -13.46 4.15
N ILE A 67 1.27 -13.04 3.00
CA ILE A 67 2.05 -12.34 1.96
C ILE A 67 2.53 -10.99 2.51
N SER A 68 1.67 -10.19 3.13
CA SER A 68 2.05 -8.92 3.78
C SER A 68 3.23 -9.09 4.74
N ARG A 69 3.18 -10.09 5.62
CA ARG A 69 4.25 -10.40 6.57
C ARG A 69 5.57 -10.72 5.87
N LYS A 70 5.55 -11.54 4.82
CA LYS A 70 6.75 -11.88 4.03
C LYS A 70 7.33 -10.66 3.33
N THR A 71 6.49 -9.78 2.79
CA THR A 71 6.90 -8.54 2.13
C THR A 71 7.47 -7.54 3.14
N HIS A 72 6.90 -7.44 4.34
CA HIS A 72 7.51 -6.64 5.42
C HIS A 72 8.84 -7.22 5.93
N ALA A 73 9.06 -8.53 5.83
CA ALA A 73 10.37 -9.11 6.08
C ALA A 73 11.37 -8.67 5.00
N ALA A 74 10.99 -8.72 3.71
CA ALA A 74 11.80 -8.21 2.60
C ALA A 74 12.20 -6.75 2.82
N ALA A 75 11.24 -5.90 3.25
CA ALA A 75 11.52 -4.51 3.58
C ALA A 75 12.58 -4.36 4.68
N ARG A 76 12.59 -5.22 5.70
CA ARG A 76 13.59 -5.18 6.80
C ARG A 76 14.97 -5.65 6.36
N GLU A 77 15.04 -6.47 5.33
CA GLU A 77 16.28 -7.00 4.76
C GLU A 77 16.93 -6.01 3.79
N ALA A 78 16.18 -5.07 3.22
CA ALA A 78 16.68 -4.03 2.34
C ALA A 78 17.57 -3.02 3.10
N ALA A 79 18.79 -2.80 2.58
CA ALA A 79 19.73 -1.82 3.14
C ALA A 79 19.48 -0.40 2.62
N ASN A 80 18.98 -0.27 1.39
CA ASN A 80 18.57 0.99 0.79
C ASN A 80 17.21 1.43 1.35
N ILE A 81 17.10 2.68 1.81
CA ILE A 81 15.87 3.19 2.44
C ILE A 81 14.73 3.29 1.41
N ALA A 82 14.99 3.72 0.17
CA ALA A 82 13.98 3.78 -0.88
C ALA A 82 13.40 2.39 -1.19
N ALA A 83 14.27 1.38 -1.31
CA ALA A 83 13.85 -0.02 -1.48
C ALA A 83 13.02 -0.50 -0.28
N CYS A 84 13.48 -0.22 0.94
CA CYS A 84 12.77 -0.55 2.17
C CYS A 84 11.35 0.01 2.18
N GLU A 85 11.19 1.29 1.85
CA GLU A 85 9.88 1.96 1.83
C GLU A 85 8.99 1.48 0.68
N ALA A 86 9.55 1.19 -0.51
CA ALA A 86 8.80 0.58 -1.62
C ALA A 86 8.23 -0.80 -1.23
N ALA A 87 9.03 -1.64 -0.56
CA ALA A 87 8.56 -2.92 -0.04
C ALA A 87 7.50 -2.74 1.07
N ARG A 88 7.62 -1.73 1.94
CA ARG A 88 6.56 -1.42 2.92
C ARG A 88 5.27 -0.99 2.22
N ALA A 89 5.34 -0.20 1.15
CA ALA A 89 4.18 0.19 0.37
C ALA A 89 3.43 -1.05 -0.16
N ALA A 90 4.15 -2.00 -0.76
CA ALA A 90 3.58 -3.26 -1.24
C ALA A 90 2.98 -4.12 -0.11
N GLY A 91 3.67 -4.21 1.03
CA GLY A 91 3.18 -4.94 2.21
C GLY A 91 1.88 -4.37 2.78
N HIS A 92 1.73 -3.04 2.76
CA HIS A 92 0.49 -2.36 3.10
C HIS A 92 -0.60 -2.55 2.04
N ALA A 93 -0.25 -2.51 0.74
CA ALA A 93 -1.22 -2.68 -0.33
C ALA A 93 -2.01 -4.00 -0.18
N VAL A 94 -1.31 -5.12 0.01
CA VAL A 94 -1.96 -6.43 0.22
C VAL A 94 -2.67 -6.54 1.56
N ALA A 95 -2.19 -5.84 2.60
CA ALA A 95 -2.85 -5.81 3.91
C ALA A 95 -4.19 -5.05 3.91
N THR A 96 -4.48 -4.26 2.88
CA THR A 96 -5.80 -3.63 2.68
C THR A 96 -6.92 -4.67 2.62
N ALA A 97 -6.63 -5.90 2.18
CA ALA A 97 -7.58 -7.02 2.21
C ALA A 97 -8.05 -7.37 3.64
N HIS A 98 -7.23 -7.11 4.66
CA HIS A 98 -7.58 -7.34 6.06
C HIS A 98 -8.40 -6.18 6.64
N VAL A 99 -7.89 -4.95 6.50
CA VAL A 99 -8.56 -3.72 6.95
C VAL A 99 -8.17 -2.55 6.04
N ASP A 100 -9.13 -1.68 5.76
CA ASP A 100 -9.06 -0.57 4.81
C ASP A 100 -7.98 0.47 5.14
N ALA A 101 -7.69 0.69 6.44
CA ALA A 101 -6.67 1.65 6.89
C ALA A 101 -5.26 1.40 6.33
N HIS A 102 -4.96 0.18 5.87
CA HIS A 102 -3.68 -0.13 5.25
C HIS A 102 -3.47 0.58 3.90
N ALA A 103 -4.53 0.94 3.17
CA ALA A 103 -4.41 1.62 1.88
C ALA A 103 -3.68 2.96 1.99
N ARG A 104 -4.02 3.75 3.02
CA ARG A 104 -3.30 5.00 3.34
C ARG A 104 -1.84 4.74 3.67
N GLY A 105 -1.55 3.64 4.36
CA GLY A 105 -0.17 3.21 4.64
C GLY A 105 0.62 2.96 3.36
N ALA A 106 0.03 2.30 2.36
CA ALA A 106 0.70 2.03 1.07
C ALA A 106 1.10 3.33 0.37
N ALA A 107 0.18 4.28 0.29
CA ALA A 107 0.42 5.60 -0.32
C ALA A 107 1.52 6.40 0.39
N ILE A 108 1.50 6.44 1.73
CA ILE A 108 2.54 7.13 2.52
C ILE A 108 3.92 6.54 2.29
N TYR A 109 4.02 5.21 2.26
CA TYR A 109 5.30 4.55 2.05
C TYR A 109 5.81 4.69 0.60
N ALA A 110 4.91 4.79 -0.37
CA ALA A 110 5.30 5.14 -1.75
C ALA A 110 5.87 6.57 -1.83
N ILE A 111 5.24 7.56 -1.18
CA ILE A 111 5.78 8.94 -1.08
C ILE A 111 7.18 8.92 -0.46
N LYS A 112 7.36 8.21 0.65
CA LYS A 112 8.67 8.06 1.31
C LYS A 112 9.70 7.39 0.40
N ALA A 113 9.32 6.34 -0.33
CA ALA A 113 10.24 5.66 -1.25
C ALA A 113 10.77 6.63 -2.31
N ARG A 114 9.89 7.44 -2.91
CA ARG A 114 10.29 8.44 -3.92
C ARG A 114 11.13 9.57 -3.33
N MET A 115 10.83 10.04 -2.12
CA MET A 115 11.65 11.03 -1.41
C MET A 115 13.07 10.51 -1.15
N GLU A 116 13.19 9.29 -0.65
CA GLU A 116 14.48 8.68 -0.31
C GLU A 116 15.32 8.34 -1.55
N ALA A 117 14.67 8.02 -2.67
CA ALA A 117 15.35 7.84 -3.95
C ALA A 117 15.83 9.16 -4.57
N ASN A 118 15.22 10.29 -4.21
CA ASN A 118 15.49 11.60 -4.80
C ASN A 118 15.80 12.67 -3.72
N PRO A 119 16.84 12.49 -2.88
CA PRO A 119 17.06 13.34 -1.70
C PRO A 119 17.40 14.81 -2.00
N ASN A 120 17.71 15.14 -3.26
CA ASN A 120 17.99 16.51 -3.70
C ASN A 120 16.82 17.15 -4.46
N ASP A 121 15.70 16.44 -4.63
CA ASP A 121 14.49 16.93 -5.26
C ASP A 121 13.46 17.28 -4.17
N SER A 122 13.29 18.58 -3.91
CA SER A 122 12.30 19.06 -2.93
C SER A 122 10.86 18.70 -3.30
N ASP A 123 10.60 18.43 -4.58
CA ASP A 123 9.26 18.24 -5.11
C ASP A 123 8.91 16.74 -5.22
N ALA A 124 9.82 15.85 -4.83
CA ALA A 124 9.64 14.39 -4.92
C ALA A 124 8.40 13.89 -4.18
N ALA A 125 8.11 14.47 -3.01
CA ALA A 125 6.91 14.12 -2.25
C ALA A 125 5.63 14.58 -2.97
N ASP A 126 5.60 15.85 -3.39
CA ASP A 126 4.44 16.48 -4.01
C ASP A 126 4.12 15.85 -5.37
N ALA A 127 5.13 15.50 -6.16
CA ALA A 127 4.91 14.84 -7.43
C ALA A 127 4.42 13.38 -7.27
N GLU A 128 4.79 12.68 -6.19
CA GLU A 128 4.21 11.36 -5.91
C GLU A 128 2.76 11.50 -5.45
N LEU A 129 2.50 12.43 -4.54
CA LEU A 129 1.15 12.71 -4.05
C LEU A 129 0.21 13.12 -5.20
N ALA A 130 0.66 14.00 -6.10
CA ALA A 130 -0.10 14.42 -7.27
C ALA A 130 -0.45 13.21 -8.16
N TRP A 131 0.52 12.34 -8.43
CA TRP A 131 0.30 11.12 -9.22
C TRP A 131 -0.73 10.18 -8.57
N GLN A 132 -0.68 10.04 -7.24
CA GLN A 132 -1.61 9.21 -6.47
C GLN A 132 -3.03 9.79 -6.47
N VAL A 133 -3.17 11.11 -6.34
CA VAL A 133 -4.46 11.82 -6.36
C VAL A 133 -5.12 11.72 -7.74
N GLU A 134 -4.35 11.85 -8.83
CA GLU A 134 -4.86 11.65 -10.20
C GLU A 134 -5.45 10.26 -10.44
N ARG A 135 -5.02 9.26 -9.67
CA ARG A 135 -5.48 7.86 -9.76
C ARG A 135 -6.45 7.46 -8.66
N LEU A 136 -6.75 8.37 -7.73
CA LEU A 136 -7.71 8.11 -6.67
C LEU A 136 -9.13 8.16 -7.27
N PRO A 137 -9.90 7.06 -7.24
CA PRO A 137 -11.28 7.07 -7.66
C PRO A 137 -12.07 8.15 -6.91
N GLU A 138 -12.97 8.85 -7.60
CA GLU A 138 -13.74 9.96 -7.04
C GLU A 138 -14.49 9.55 -5.76
N GLN A 139 -14.99 8.30 -5.72
CA GLN A 139 -15.70 7.71 -4.60
C GLN A 139 -14.82 7.56 -3.34
N LEU A 140 -13.49 7.55 -3.48
CA LEU A 140 -12.53 7.39 -2.40
C LEU A 140 -11.94 8.72 -1.90
N GLN A 141 -12.21 9.83 -2.59
CA GLN A 141 -11.66 11.14 -2.22
C GLN A 141 -12.06 11.56 -0.79
N SER A 142 -13.30 11.31 -0.38
CA SER A 142 -13.75 11.59 0.99
C SER A 142 -13.17 10.65 2.05
N ILE A 143 -12.59 9.52 1.65
CA ILE A 143 -12.09 8.49 2.58
C ILE A 143 -10.59 8.66 2.80
N VAL A 144 -9.84 8.93 1.73
CA VAL A 144 -8.39 9.10 1.80
C VAL A 144 -7.99 10.51 2.30
N VAL A 145 -8.82 11.53 2.05
CA VAL A 145 -8.54 12.93 2.43
C VAL A 145 -8.96 13.26 3.87
N ILE A 146 -9.77 12.42 4.54
CA ILE A 146 -10.26 12.72 5.90
C ILE A 146 -9.40 12.02 6.97
N SER A 147 -8.38 12.73 7.47
CA SER A 147 -8.21 13.05 8.90
C SER A 147 -6.98 13.97 9.08
N GLU A 148 -7.14 15.26 8.78
CA GLU A 148 -6.52 16.26 9.65
C GLU A 148 -7.46 16.44 10.84
N SER A 149 -7.09 15.82 11.96
CA SER A 149 -7.61 16.16 13.29
C SER A 149 -6.47 16.17 14.28
#